data_AF-H6S413-F1
#
_entry.id   AF-H6S413-F1
#
_cell.length_a   1.000
_cell.length_b   1.000
_cell.length_c   1.000
_cell.angle_alpha   90.00
_cell.angle_beta   90.00
_cell.angle_gamma   90.00
#
_symmetry.space_group_name_H-M   'P 1'
#
loop_
_entity.id
_entity.type
_entity.pdbx_description
1 polymer ?
#
loop_
_entity_poly.entity_id
_entity_poly.type
_entity_poly.pdbx_seq_one_letter_code
_entity_poly.pdbx_strand_id
1 'polypeptide(L)'
;PGELEVYEFIRITDDSYSEMRSVPRDPTISPVQHLLTSRKRGFYNHDVQANLHSVNSKLDVTNAKNAVTTWEWYGQSQIDDAWAWVHGIHFFFGTQTLLSIIIVAIVSYEKIKVGKIWIGDPFSSVSTLTFVSRGFLVVISWYINSFWTLREYALMNAARLSHTEPIHVHEELVHCDVLVVFLGFVAFLSWLARERIDPAVAIFFFELVHANRLRIIATFPIVLKEVVSYSGWMNQLGDVIKTPAVAAMSPLSSWCTIQIPPVNIRFLAASFSPKVGLLVMFACYAALRKLYRKTFPERPQVRSGQSVAVSDNGKATATIKGLSRTL
;
A
#
# COMPACT_ATOMS: atom_id res chain seq x y z
N PRO A 1 44.79 -26.14 6.12
CA PRO A 1 44.75 -24.65 6.17
C PRO A 1 44.35 -24.12 4.79
N GLY A 2 43.17 -23.50 4.67
CA GLY A 2 42.73 -22.94 3.39
C GLY A 2 43.67 -21.80 2.98
N GLU A 3 44.15 -21.84 1.75
CA GLU A 3 44.97 -20.75 1.20
C GLU A 3 44.08 -19.53 0.96
N LEU A 4 44.56 -18.35 1.37
CA LEU A 4 43.87 -17.09 1.12
C LEU A 4 44.14 -16.62 -0.32
N GLU A 5 43.08 -16.45 -1.10
CA GLU A 5 43.12 -15.85 -2.43
C GLU A 5 42.97 -14.34 -2.32
N VAL A 6 43.80 -13.61 -3.06
CA VAL A 6 43.82 -12.13 -3.05
C VAL A 6 43.10 -11.63 -4.28
N TYR A 7 42.22 -10.66 -4.09
CA TYR A 7 41.45 -10.03 -5.15
C TYR A 7 41.64 -8.51 -5.15
N GLU A 8 41.69 -7.93 -6.34
CA GLU A 8 41.72 -6.50 -6.61
C GLU A 8 40.31 -6.04 -7.02
N PHE A 9 39.82 -4.96 -6.42
CA PHE A 9 38.53 -4.37 -6.80
C PHE A 9 38.65 -3.64 -8.14
N ILE A 10 37.78 -3.96 -9.10
CA ILE A 10 37.73 -3.29 -10.42
C ILE A 10 36.72 -2.14 -10.37
N ARG A 11 35.44 -2.48 -10.11
CA ARG A 11 34.32 -1.53 -10.18
C ARG A 11 33.09 -2.08 -9.45
N ILE A 12 32.11 -1.20 -9.27
CA ILE A 12 30.73 -1.60 -8.97
C ILE A 12 29.98 -1.67 -10.31
N THR A 13 29.24 -2.76 -10.56
CA THR A 13 28.39 -2.91 -11.75
C THR A 13 27.08 -2.14 -11.60
N ASP A 14 26.34 -1.96 -12.70
CA ASP A 14 25.04 -1.26 -12.69
C ASP A 14 23.99 -1.95 -11.80
N ASP A 15 24.14 -3.26 -11.59
CA ASP A 15 23.29 -4.07 -10.69
C ASP A 15 23.81 -4.10 -9.23
N SER A 16 24.72 -3.19 -8.88
CA SER A 16 25.32 -3.08 -7.55
C SER A 16 26.08 -4.34 -7.10
N TYR A 17 26.79 -5.02 -8.00
CA TYR A 17 27.79 -6.03 -7.63
C TYR A 17 29.18 -5.41 -7.55
N SER A 18 29.98 -5.82 -6.58
CA SER A 18 31.42 -5.59 -6.55
C SER A 18 32.10 -6.56 -7.50
N GLU A 19 32.66 -6.03 -8.58
CA GLU A 19 33.50 -6.78 -9.51
C GLU A 19 34.95 -6.76 -9.00
N MET A 20 35.49 -7.96 -8.77
CA MET A 20 36.83 -8.17 -8.27
C MET A 20 37.60 -9.08 -9.22
N ARG A 21 38.90 -8.85 -9.35
CA ARG A 21 39.83 -9.61 -10.17
C ARG A 21 40.81 -10.35 -9.29
N SER A 22 40.99 -11.65 -9.47
CA SER A 22 42.00 -12.38 -8.70
C SER A 22 43.40 -11.89 -9.05
N VAL A 23 44.28 -11.81 -8.06
CA VAL A 23 45.72 -11.60 -8.23
C VAL A 23 46.40 -12.97 -8.10
N PRO A 24 46.64 -13.70 -9.21
CA PRO A 24 47.25 -15.02 -9.14
C PRO A 24 48.67 -14.93 -8.60
N ARG A 25 49.05 -15.83 -7.68
CA ARG A 25 50.43 -15.92 -7.17
C ARG A 25 51.43 -16.25 -8.28
N ASP A 26 51.01 -17.10 -9.20
CA ASP A 26 51.73 -17.41 -10.43
C ASP A 26 50.80 -17.24 -11.64
N PRO A 27 50.97 -16.16 -12.42
CA PRO A 27 50.16 -15.88 -13.61
C PRO A 27 50.32 -16.94 -14.72
N THR A 28 51.34 -17.80 -14.64
CA THR A 28 51.60 -18.83 -15.66
C THR A 28 50.84 -20.13 -15.39
N ILE A 29 50.39 -20.34 -14.15
CA ILE A 29 49.72 -21.57 -13.71
C ILE A 29 48.24 -21.31 -13.42
N SER A 30 47.91 -20.15 -12.85
CA SER A 30 46.55 -19.81 -12.45
C SER A 30 45.98 -18.69 -13.32
N PRO A 31 44.87 -18.92 -14.04
CA PRO A 31 44.24 -17.88 -14.84
C PRO A 31 43.64 -16.80 -13.94
N VAL A 32 43.59 -15.58 -14.46
CA VAL A 32 42.90 -14.46 -13.81
C VAL A 32 41.39 -14.75 -13.80
N GLN A 33 40.81 -14.81 -12.60
CA GLN A 33 39.39 -14.99 -12.37
C GLN A 33 38.71 -13.65 -12.10
N HIS A 34 37.47 -13.51 -12.57
CA HIS A 34 36.60 -12.39 -12.25
C HIS A 34 35.51 -12.88 -11.29
N LEU A 35 35.44 -12.26 -10.11
CA LEU A 35 34.46 -12.53 -9.08
C LEU A 35 33.46 -11.37 -9.03
N LEU A 36 32.18 -11.67 -9.21
CA LEU A 36 31.09 -10.74 -8.91
C LEU A 36 30.51 -11.12 -7.55
N THR A 37 30.59 -10.21 -6.59
CA THR A 37 30.04 -10.42 -5.25
C THR A 37 29.26 -9.20 -4.81
N SER A 38 28.10 -9.40 -4.20
CA SER A 38 27.35 -8.33 -3.53
C SER A 38 26.89 -8.83 -2.19
N ARG A 39 26.87 -7.92 -1.20
CA ARG A 39 26.23 -8.24 0.07
C ARG A 39 24.75 -7.95 -0.06
N LYS A 40 23.98 -8.99 -0.36
CA LYS A 40 22.51 -8.89 -0.40
C LYS A 40 21.93 -8.99 1.00
N ARG A 41 21.01 -8.08 1.28
CA ARG A 41 20.25 -7.94 2.51
C ARG A 41 18.76 -7.95 2.19
N GLY A 42 17.90 -8.08 3.19
CA GLY A 42 16.45 -8.04 2.99
C GLY A 42 15.82 -9.43 3.02
N PHE A 43 14.70 -9.60 2.33
CA PHE A 43 13.85 -10.77 2.49
C PHE A 43 13.18 -11.20 1.18
N TYR A 44 12.87 -12.49 1.09
CA TYR A 44 12.23 -13.08 -0.07
C TYR A 44 11.10 -14.03 0.33
N ASN A 45 10.13 -14.22 -0.55
CA ASN A 45 9.03 -15.16 -0.38
C ASN A 45 9.10 -16.22 -1.48
N HIS A 46 9.80 -17.32 -1.18
CA HIS A 46 10.08 -18.37 -2.15
C HIS A 46 10.77 -17.79 -3.40
N ASP A 47 10.60 -18.42 -4.56
CA ASP A 47 11.26 -18.00 -5.81
C ASP A 47 10.45 -16.97 -6.60
N VAL A 48 9.43 -16.35 -5.98
CA VAL A 48 8.41 -15.58 -6.70
C VAL A 48 8.52 -14.08 -6.40
N GLN A 49 9.01 -13.71 -5.20
CA GLN A 49 9.02 -12.32 -4.75
C GLN A 49 10.19 -12.04 -3.83
N ALA A 50 10.79 -10.86 -3.92
CA ALA A 50 11.88 -10.46 -3.07
C ALA A 50 11.98 -8.93 -2.90
N ASN A 51 12.44 -8.51 -1.73
CA ASN A 51 12.83 -7.14 -1.44
C ASN A 51 14.26 -7.21 -0.92
N LEU A 52 15.20 -7.09 -1.86
CA LEU A 52 16.62 -7.24 -1.60
C LEU A 52 17.29 -5.88 -1.61
N HIS A 53 18.30 -5.72 -0.78
CA HIS A 53 19.14 -4.54 -0.77
C HIS A 53 20.58 -4.98 -0.97
N SER A 54 21.14 -4.69 -2.14
CA SER A 54 22.54 -4.95 -2.47
C SER A 54 23.36 -3.80 -1.94
N VAL A 55 24.16 -4.04 -0.89
CA VAL A 55 25.06 -3.04 -0.29
C VAL A 55 26.50 -3.34 -0.63
N ASN A 56 27.24 -2.28 -0.94
CA ASN A 56 28.68 -2.29 -1.17
C ASN A 56 29.31 -1.15 -0.35
N SER A 57 30.48 -1.41 0.22
CA SER A 57 31.29 -0.35 0.83
C SER A 57 32.25 0.19 -0.21
N LYS A 58 32.38 1.52 -0.31
CA LYS A 58 33.53 2.09 -1.00
C LYS A 58 34.72 2.09 -0.05
N LEU A 59 35.87 1.63 -0.53
CA LEU A 59 37.13 1.73 0.20
C LEU A 59 37.77 3.09 -0.13
N ASP A 60 38.08 3.89 0.89
CA ASP A 60 38.84 5.12 0.70
C ASP A 60 40.29 4.79 0.33
N VAL A 61 40.61 4.87 -0.96
CA VAL A 61 41.96 4.57 -1.48
C VAL A 61 42.97 5.69 -1.20
N THR A 62 42.51 6.85 -0.75
CA THR A 62 43.36 8.03 -0.55
C THR A 62 43.87 8.16 0.89
N ASN A 63 43.10 7.64 1.85
CA ASN A 63 43.44 7.73 3.27
C ASN A 63 43.28 6.37 3.96
N ALA A 64 44.42 5.72 4.24
CA ALA A 64 44.46 4.41 4.91
C ALA A 64 43.82 4.42 6.30
N LYS A 65 43.84 5.54 7.03
CA LYS A 65 43.14 5.65 8.31
C LYS A 65 41.64 5.54 8.09
N ASN A 66 41.09 6.36 7.20
CA ASN A 66 39.66 6.34 6.85
C ASN A 66 39.23 4.98 6.28
N ALA A 67 40.06 4.36 5.43
CA ALA A 67 39.79 3.04 4.86
C ALA A 67 39.52 1.96 5.93
N VAL A 68 40.10 2.12 7.12
CA VAL A 68 39.99 1.16 8.23
C VAL A 68 39.03 1.65 9.33
N THR A 69 38.84 2.97 9.49
CA THR A 69 38.01 3.54 10.56
C THR A 69 36.60 3.94 10.14
N THR A 70 36.36 4.15 8.84
CA THR A 70 35.08 4.63 8.32
C THR A 70 34.64 3.78 7.13
N TRP A 71 33.44 3.20 7.21
CA TRP A 71 32.83 2.47 6.10
C TRP A 71 31.58 3.20 5.62
N GLU A 72 31.66 3.76 4.41
CA GLU A 72 30.49 4.28 3.71
C GLU A 72 29.84 3.17 2.89
N TRP A 73 28.61 2.84 3.24
CA TRP A 73 27.81 1.83 2.53
C TRP A 73 26.90 2.51 1.51
N TYR A 74 27.00 2.06 0.26
CA TYR A 74 26.11 2.41 -0.83
C TYR A 74 25.26 1.20 -1.13
N GLY A 75 23.96 1.37 -1.30
CA GLY A 75 23.09 0.25 -1.62
C GLY A 75 21.97 0.58 -2.57
N GLN A 76 21.57 -0.41 -3.35
CA GLN A 76 20.46 -0.36 -4.27
C GLN A 76 19.44 -1.42 -3.88
N SER A 77 18.18 -1.01 -3.81
CA SER A 77 17.07 -1.92 -3.56
C SER A 77 16.62 -2.56 -4.87
N GLN A 78 16.45 -3.87 -4.85
CA GLN A 78 15.91 -4.69 -5.92
C GLN A 78 14.59 -5.27 -5.41
N ILE A 79 13.50 -4.93 -6.09
CA ILE A 79 12.15 -5.40 -5.75
C ILE A 79 11.71 -6.31 -6.88
N ASP A 80 11.54 -7.59 -6.56
CA ASP A 80 11.02 -8.60 -7.46
C ASP A 80 9.59 -8.92 -7.02
N ASP A 81 8.60 -8.72 -7.91
CA ASP A 81 7.21 -9.07 -7.66
C ASP A 81 6.57 -9.69 -8.92
N ALA A 82 6.58 -11.02 -9.01
CA ALA A 82 5.99 -11.73 -10.14
C ALA A 82 4.46 -11.55 -10.25
N TRP A 83 3.80 -11.06 -9.20
CA TRP A 83 2.35 -10.83 -9.16
C TRP A 83 1.98 -9.35 -9.26
N ALA A 84 2.94 -8.48 -9.59
CA ALA A 84 2.68 -7.04 -9.76
C ALA A 84 1.53 -6.75 -10.75
N TRP A 85 1.36 -7.60 -11.76
CA TRP A 85 0.30 -7.46 -12.77
C TRP A 85 -1.12 -7.52 -12.19
N VAL A 86 -1.32 -8.18 -11.03
CA VAL A 86 -2.65 -8.29 -10.40
C VAL A 86 -3.16 -6.91 -9.97
N HIS A 87 -2.24 -5.97 -9.69
CA HIS A 87 -2.57 -4.58 -9.40
C HIS A 87 -3.03 -3.78 -10.63
N GLY A 88 -2.94 -4.35 -11.83
CA GLY A 88 -3.49 -3.78 -13.07
C GLY A 88 -5.00 -3.53 -13.01
N ILE A 89 -5.73 -4.12 -12.06
CA ILE A 89 -7.14 -3.80 -11.79
C ILE A 89 -7.36 -2.31 -11.50
N HIS A 90 -6.38 -1.62 -10.91
CA HIS A 90 -6.47 -0.19 -10.61
C HIS A 90 -6.48 0.68 -11.85
N PHE A 91 -5.91 0.21 -12.97
CA PHE A 91 -5.99 0.92 -14.24
C PHE A 91 -7.46 1.09 -14.68
N PHE A 92 -8.25 0.03 -14.57
CA PHE A 92 -9.68 0.06 -14.90
C PHE A 92 -10.48 0.92 -13.91
N PHE A 93 -10.18 0.80 -12.61
CA PHE A 93 -10.85 1.60 -11.58
C PHE A 93 -10.57 3.09 -11.76
N GLY A 94 -9.31 3.44 -12.03
CA GLY A 94 -8.85 4.79 -12.31
C GLY A 94 -9.51 5.36 -13.57
N THR A 95 -9.53 4.59 -14.66
CA THR A 95 -10.16 5.01 -15.94
C THR A 95 -11.64 5.33 -15.75
N GLN A 96 -12.40 4.47 -15.05
CA GLN A 96 -13.82 4.72 -14.78
C GLN A 96 -14.03 5.97 -13.92
N THR A 97 -13.15 6.20 -12.94
CA THR A 97 -13.23 7.38 -12.06
C THR A 97 -12.89 8.65 -12.81
N LEU A 98 -11.86 8.62 -13.67
CA LEU A 98 -11.48 9.74 -14.55
C LEU A 98 -12.63 10.14 -15.47
N LEU A 99 -13.28 9.18 -16.12
CA LEU A 99 -14.45 9.44 -16.97
C LEU A 99 -15.60 10.09 -16.18
N SER A 100 -15.83 9.65 -14.94
CA SER A 100 -16.87 10.23 -14.07
C SER A 100 -16.54 11.69 -13.71
N ILE A 101 -15.27 11.98 -13.41
CA ILE A 101 -14.80 13.35 -13.14
C ILE A 101 -14.95 14.23 -14.39
N ILE A 102 -14.59 13.73 -15.58
CA ILE A 102 -14.76 14.45 -16.85
C ILE A 102 -16.23 14.81 -17.08
N ILE A 103 -17.14 13.85 -16.88
CA ILE A 103 -18.58 14.09 -17.02
C ILE A 103 -19.06 15.17 -16.03
N VAL A 104 -18.66 15.09 -14.76
CA VAL A 104 -19.04 16.09 -13.77
C VAL A 104 -18.45 17.46 -14.09
N ALA A 105 -17.22 17.54 -14.60
CA ALA A 105 -16.61 18.78 -15.04
C ALA A 105 -17.38 19.42 -16.20
N ILE A 106 -17.78 18.64 -17.21
CA ILE A 106 -18.58 19.11 -18.36
C ILE A 106 -19.95 19.63 -17.88
N VAL A 107 -20.65 18.87 -17.05
CA VAL A 107 -21.97 19.28 -16.53
C VAL A 107 -21.85 20.54 -15.69
N SER A 108 -20.83 20.63 -14.82
CA SER A 108 -20.57 21.81 -14.01
C SER A 108 -20.29 23.04 -14.88
N TYR A 109 -19.48 22.89 -15.93
CA TYR A 109 -19.17 23.94 -16.88
C TYR A 109 -20.42 24.47 -17.61
N GLU A 110 -21.28 23.57 -18.10
CA GLU A 110 -22.55 23.96 -18.75
C GLU A 110 -23.51 24.67 -17.79
N LYS A 111 -23.54 24.31 -16.51
CA LYS A 111 -24.36 25.04 -15.52
C LYS A 111 -23.81 26.42 -15.22
N ILE A 112 -22.49 26.55 -15.11
CA ILE A 112 -21.82 27.84 -14.90
C ILE A 112 -22.12 28.80 -16.04
N LYS A 113 -22.12 28.33 -17.30
CA LYS A 113 -22.51 29.14 -18.48
C LYS A 113 -23.91 29.72 -18.37
N VAL A 114 -24.85 28.99 -17.76
CA VAL A 114 -26.25 29.43 -17.56
C VAL A 114 -26.40 30.25 -16.26
N GLY A 115 -25.29 30.71 -15.68
CA GLY A 115 -25.27 31.51 -14.46
C GLY A 115 -25.62 30.74 -13.19
N LYS A 116 -25.57 29.40 -13.22
CA LYS A 116 -25.89 28.53 -12.08
C LYS A 116 -24.64 27.84 -11.57
N ILE A 117 -24.34 28.01 -10.28
CA ILE A 117 -23.28 27.23 -9.63
C ILE A 117 -23.85 25.85 -9.32
N TRP A 118 -23.22 24.81 -9.87
CA TRP A 118 -23.52 23.42 -9.56
C TRP A 118 -22.22 22.67 -9.36
N ILE A 119 -22.09 22.02 -8.21
CA ILE A 119 -20.98 21.12 -7.89
C ILE A 119 -21.61 19.73 -7.74
N GLY A 120 -21.35 18.87 -8.72
CA GLY A 120 -21.81 17.49 -8.70
C GLY A 120 -20.99 16.63 -7.76
N ASP A 121 -21.60 15.54 -7.29
CA ASP A 121 -20.87 14.46 -6.64
C ASP A 121 -20.16 13.63 -7.73
N PRO A 122 -18.82 13.60 -7.80
CA PRO A 122 -18.06 12.84 -8.80
C PRO A 122 -18.25 11.32 -8.68
N PHE A 123 -18.80 10.86 -7.56
CA PHE A 123 -19.11 9.46 -7.28
C PHE A 123 -20.62 9.17 -7.38
N SER A 124 -21.44 10.15 -7.81
CA SER A 124 -22.89 9.97 -7.95
C SER A 124 -23.30 8.85 -8.91
N SER A 125 -22.44 8.53 -9.88
CA SER A 125 -22.59 7.43 -10.84
C SER A 125 -22.08 6.08 -10.30
N VAL A 126 -21.37 6.05 -9.17
CA VAL A 126 -20.75 4.84 -8.63
C VAL A 126 -21.66 4.24 -7.57
N SER A 127 -22.22 3.07 -7.86
CA SER A 127 -23.09 2.37 -6.93
C SER A 127 -22.32 1.81 -5.72
N THR A 128 -23.02 1.62 -4.59
CA THR A 128 -22.49 0.89 -3.43
C THR A 128 -21.93 -0.48 -3.84
N LEU A 129 -22.65 -1.20 -4.70
CA LEU A 129 -22.22 -2.51 -5.18
C LEU A 129 -20.87 -2.43 -5.91
N THR A 130 -20.64 -1.37 -6.68
CA THR A 130 -19.37 -1.12 -7.37
C THR A 130 -18.22 -0.90 -6.38
N PHE A 131 -18.41 -0.14 -5.31
CA PHE A 131 -17.36 0.04 -4.30
C PHE A 131 -17.05 -1.27 -3.56
N VAL A 132 -18.08 -2.01 -3.15
CA VAL A 132 -17.92 -3.29 -2.45
C VAL A 132 -17.24 -4.33 -3.35
N SER A 133 -17.63 -4.44 -4.62
CA SER A 133 -17.03 -5.40 -5.55
C SER A 133 -15.57 -5.07 -5.84
N ARG A 134 -15.22 -3.79 -6.01
CA ARG A 134 -13.82 -3.35 -6.15
C ARG A 134 -12.97 -3.71 -4.94
N GLY A 135 -13.47 -3.44 -3.73
CA GLY A 135 -12.79 -3.83 -2.49
C GLY A 135 -12.58 -5.34 -2.41
N PHE A 136 -13.58 -6.13 -2.78
CA PHE A 136 -13.48 -7.59 -2.80
C PHE A 136 -12.44 -8.10 -3.81
N LEU A 137 -12.38 -7.50 -5.01
CA LEU A 137 -11.38 -7.85 -6.02
C LEU A 137 -9.95 -7.57 -5.54
N VAL A 138 -9.72 -6.47 -4.82
CA VAL A 138 -8.41 -6.17 -4.20
C VAL A 138 -8.09 -7.15 -3.06
N VAL A 139 -9.07 -7.59 -2.27
CA VAL A 139 -8.81 -8.63 -1.26
C VAL A 139 -8.41 -9.97 -1.91
N ILE A 140 -9.03 -10.32 -3.05
CA ILE A 140 -8.61 -11.49 -3.83
C ILE A 140 -7.20 -11.29 -4.39
N SER A 141 -6.85 -10.09 -4.88
CA SER A 141 -5.50 -9.83 -5.38
C SER A 141 -4.45 -10.02 -4.29
N TRP A 142 -4.72 -9.54 -3.07
CA TRP A 142 -3.85 -9.78 -1.92
C TRP A 142 -3.71 -11.26 -1.57
N TYR A 143 -4.80 -12.02 -1.64
CA TYR A 143 -4.76 -13.46 -1.37
C TYR A 143 -3.89 -14.20 -2.39
N ILE A 144 -4.07 -13.93 -3.68
CA ILE A 144 -3.24 -14.49 -4.77
C ILE A 144 -1.77 -14.08 -4.57
N ASN A 145 -1.55 -12.84 -4.16
CA ASN A 145 -0.22 -12.30 -3.89
C ASN A 145 0.35 -12.68 -2.52
N SER A 146 -0.21 -13.68 -1.82
CA SER A 146 0.23 -14.13 -0.48
C SER A 146 0.42 -13.00 0.54
N PHE A 147 -0.39 -11.93 0.41
CA PHE A 147 -0.33 -10.69 1.18
C PHE A 147 1.02 -9.95 1.13
N TRP A 148 1.87 -10.23 0.14
CA TRP A 148 3.22 -9.68 0.01
C TRP A 148 3.25 -8.16 0.06
N THR A 149 2.49 -7.49 -0.81
CA THR A 149 2.39 -6.03 -0.89
C THR A 149 2.05 -5.39 0.46
N LEU A 150 1.10 -5.97 1.22
CA LEU A 150 0.73 -5.46 2.54
C LEU A 150 1.85 -5.64 3.57
N ARG A 151 2.56 -6.77 3.51
CA ARG A 151 3.65 -7.09 4.43
C ARG A 151 4.85 -6.19 4.19
N GLU A 152 5.23 -6.00 2.94
CA GLU A 152 6.31 -5.09 2.56
C GLU A 152 6.06 -3.68 3.09
N TYR A 153 4.85 -3.16 2.85
CA TYR A 153 4.48 -1.84 3.33
C TYR A 153 4.42 -1.74 4.86
N ALA A 154 3.92 -2.77 5.54
CA ALA A 154 3.94 -2.85 6.99
C ALA A 154 5.37 -2.85 7.53
N LEU A 155 6.27 -3.64 6.93
CA LEU A 155 7.68 -3.71 7.28
C LEU A 155 8.42 -2.40 7.01
N MET A 156 8.15 -1.71 5.90
CA MET A 156 8.68 -0.36 5.65
C MET A 156 8.26 0.61 6.75
N ASN A 157 6.98 0.66 7.09
CA ASN A 157 6.51 1.55 8.16
C ASN A 157 7.15 1.17 9.51
N ALA A 158 7.30 -0.12 9.78
CA ALA A 158 7.92 -0.62 11.00
C ALA A 158 9.41 -0.24 11.06
N ALA A 159 10.16 -0.39 9.97
CA ALA A 159 11.56 0.02 9.86
C ALA A 159 11.75 1.52 10.08
N ARG A 160 10.84 2.35 9.55
CA ARG A 160 10.84 3.80 9.81
C ARG A 160 10.60 4.14 11.29
N LEU A 161 9.78 3.35 11.99
CA LEU A 161 9.47 3.56 13.42
C LEU A 161 10.53 2.98 14.36
N SER A 162 11.19 1.89 13.99
CA SER A 162 12.24 1.23 14.76
C SER A 162 13.63 1.78 14.47
N HIS A 163 13.77 2.66 13.49
CA HIS A 163 15.06 3.16 12.98
C HIS A 163 16.00 2.05 12.53
N THR A 164 15.45 0.99 11.93
CA THR A 164 16.23 -0.10 11.33
C THR A 164 16.47 0.16 9.84
N GLU A 165 17.10 -0.80 9.15
CA GLU A 165 17.42 -0.69 7.74
C GLU A 165 16.19 -0.27 6.90
N PRO A 166 16.32 0.75 6.02
CA PRO A 166 15.20 1.23 5.22
C PRO A 166 14.77 0.21 4.16
N ILE A 167 13.49 -0.18 4.21
CA ILE A 167 12.87 -1.06 3.21
C ILE A 167 12.19 -0.18 2.16
N HIS A 168 12.48 -0.43 0.89
CA HIS A 168 11.93 0.34 -0.22
C HIS A 168 10.75 -0.40 -0.83
N VAL A 169 9.64 0.31 -1.08
CA VAL A 169 8.41 -0.29 -1.61
C VAL A 169 7.72 0.69 -2.56
N HIS A 170 6.85 0.19 -3.43
CA HIS A 170 5.95 1.03 -4.22
C HIS A 170 4.76 1.49 -3.35
N GLU A 171 4.95 2.57 -2.58
CA GLU A 171 3.95 3.06 -1.61
C GLU A 171 2.59 3.36 -2.27
N GLU A 172 2.59 3.91 -3.48
CA GLU A 172 1.38 4.28 -4.24
C GLU A 172 0.48 3.08 -4.55
N LEU A 173 1.08 1.92 -4.79
CA LEU A 173 0.36 0.71 -5.14
C LEU A 173 -0.41 0.17 -3.92
N VAL A 174 0.24 0.12 -2.76
CA VAL A 174 -0.39 -0.29 -1.49
C VAL A 174 -1.42 0.75 -1.07
N HIS A 175 -1.14 2.03 -1.29
CA HIS A 175 -2.06 3.12 -1.01
C HIS A 175 -3.38 2.91 -1.77
N CYS A 176 -3.31 2.68 -3.09
CA CYS A 176 -4.47 2.42 -3.93
C CYS A 176 -5.27 1.20 -3.44
N ASP A 177 -4.58 0.08 -3.16
CA ASP A 177 -5.23 -1.12 -2.66
C ASP A 177 -6.03 -0.86 -1.36
N VAL A 178 -5.36 -0.28 -0.37
CA VAL A 178 -5.92 -0.06 0.96
C VAL A 178 -7.04 0.97 0.90
N LEU A 179 -6.93 2.01 0.06
CA LEU A 179 -8.00 2.98 -0.17
C LEU A 179 -9.24 2.32 -0.78
N VAL A 180 -9.08 1.49 -1.81
CA VAL A 180 -10.20 0.81 -2.47
C VAL A 180 -10.90 -0.16 -1.51
N VAL A 181 -10.14 -0.93 -0.74
CA VAL A 181 -10.70 -1.81 0.30
C VAL A 181 -11.42 -1.01 1.38
N PHE A 182 -10.82 0.09 1.84
CA PHE A 182 -11.45 1.00 2.80
C PHE A 182 -12.78 1.56 2.29
N LEU A 183 -12.82 2.06 1.05
CA LEU A 183 -14.06 2.56 0.44
C LEU A 183 -15.10 1.45 0.24
N GLY A 184 -14.66 0.23 -0.07
CA GLY A 184 -15.53 -0.95 -0.08
C GLY A 184 -16.18 -1.21 1.28
N PHE A 185 -15.41 -1.16 2.36
CA PHE A 185 -15.95 -1.28 3.72
C PHE A 185 -16.88 -0.13 4.10
N VAL A 186 -16.53 1.11 3.80
CA VAL A 186 -17.39 2.27 4.06
C VAL A 186 -18.70 2.16 3.29
N ALA A 187 -18.67 1.75 2.02
CA ALA A 187 -19.87 1.52 1.22
C ALA A 187 -20.74 0.40 1.81
N PHE A 188 -20.12 -0.70 2.24
CA PHE A 188 -20.82 -1.80 2.91
C PHE A 188 -21.48 -1.35 4.22
N LEU A 189 -20.76 -0.58 5.05
CA LEU A 189 -21.30 0.02 6.28
C LEU A 189 -22.46 0.96 5.97
N SER A 190 -22.34 1.79 4.93
CA SER A 190 -23.39 2.68 4.45
C SER A 190 -24.67 1.91 4.10
N TRP A 191 -24.51 0.80 3.38
CA TRP A 191 -25.62 -0.08 3.01
C TRP A 191 -26.26 -0.74 4.22
N LEU A 192 -25.46 -1.29 5.14
CA LEU A 192 -25.93 -1.97 6.35
C LEU A 192 -26.66 -0.99 7.30
N ALA A 193 -26.10 0.20 7.48
CA ALA A 193 -26.69 1.24 8.31
C ALA A 193 -27.94 1.87 7.67
N ARG A 194 -28.10 1.75 6.34
CA ARG A 194 -29.02 2.53 5.49
C ARG A 194 -28.80 4.03 5.62
N GLU A 195 -27.54 4.42 5.77
CA GLU A 195 -27.09 5.81 5.88
C GLU A 195 -26.13 6.11 4.74
N ARG A 196 -26.36 7.20 4.00
CA ARG A 196 -25.42 7.63 2.96
C ARG A 196 -24.21 8.30 3.59
N ILE A 197 -23.03 7.70 3.42
CA ILE A 197 -21.73 8.27 3.70
C ILE A 197 -21.16 8.73 2.36
N ASP A 198 -20.76 10.00 2.29
CA ASP A 198 -20.17 10.57 1.08
C ASP A 198 -18.75 9.98 0.86
N PRO A 199 -18.47 9.35 -0.30
CA PRO A 199 -17.16 8.81 -0.60
C PRO A 199 -16.04 9.86 -0.57
N ALA A 200 -16.31 11.12 -0.95
CA ALA A 200 -15.30 12.18 -0.92
C ALA A 200 -14.86 12.50 0.52
N VAL A 201 -15.81 12.49 1.47
CA VAL A 201 -15.50 12.66 2.90
C VAL A 201 -14.68 11.48 3.41
N ALA A 202 -15.05 10.25 3.00
CA ALA A 202 -14.30 9.05 3.37
C ALA A 202 -12.85 9.09 2.84
N ILE A 203 -12.66 9.48 1.58
CA ILE A 203 -11.33 9.68 0.96
C ILE A 203 -10.56 10.74 1.73
N PHE A 204 -11.15 11.90 2.01
CA PHE A 204 -10.47 12.98 2.74
C PHE A 204 -9.93 12.53 4.10
N PHE A 205 -10.75 11.85 4.92
CA PHE A 205 -10.29 11.34 6.21
C PHE A 205 -9.29 10.20 6.07
N PHE A 206 -9.42 9.37 5.04
CA PHE A 206 -8.43 8.35 4.73
C PHE A 206 -7.07 8.97 4.44
N GLU A 207 -7.01 9.99 3.58
CA GLU A 207 -5.77 10.70 3.25
C GLU A 207 -5.12 11.32 4.49
N LEU A 208 -5.92 11.98 5.33
CA LEU A 208 -5.44 12.59 6.57
C LEU A 208 -4.80 11.54 7.51
N VAL A 209 -5.46 10.40 7.68
CA VAL A 209 -4.96 9.27 8.48
C VAL A 209 -3.78 8.58 7.83
N HIS A 210 -3.75 8.50 6.49
CA HIS A 210 -2.66 7.89 5.73
C HIS A 210 -1.38 8.71 5.83
N ALA A 211 -1.47 10.04 5.68
CA ALA A 211 -0.36 10.96 5.81
C ALA A 211 0.22 10.96 7.23
N ASN A 212 -0.63 10.87 8.26
CA ASN A 212 -0.21 10.88 9.66
C ASN A 212 -0.02 9.48 10.27
N ARG A 213 -0.05 8.41 9.46
CA ARG A 213 -0.10 7.01 9.93
C ARG A 213 0.97 6.65 10.96
N LEU A 214 2.22 7.06 10.72
CA LEU A 214 3.35 6.73 11.61
C LEU A 214 3.23 7.45 12.95
N ARG A 215 2.82 8.73 12.92
CA ARG A 215 2.57 9.53 14.13
C ARG A 215 1.42 8.93 14.95
N ILE A 216 0.36 8.49 14.28
CA ILE A 216 -0.78 7.83 14.94
C ILE A 216 -0.30 6.54 15.62
N ILE A 217 0.44 5.67 14.91
CA ILE A 217 1.00 4.43 15.49
C ILE A 217 1.88 4.76 16.71
N ALA A 218 2.76 5.76 16.59
CA ALA A 218 3.66 6.17 17.66
C ALA A 218 2.93 6.73 18.89
N THR A 219 1.71 7.25 18.72
CA THR A 219 0.90 7.79 19.82
C THR A 219 0.33 6.68 20.72
N PHE A 220 0.19 5.46 20.21
CA PHE A 220 -0.36 4.32 20.96
C PHE A 220 0.78 3.35 21.36
N PRO A 221 1.27 3.37 22.62
CA PRO A 221 2.46 2.61 23.02
C PRO A 221 2.34 1.10 22.80
N ILE A 222 1.13 0.55 22.98
CA ILE A 222 0.85 -0.87 22.76
C ILE A 222 1.06 -1.23 21.29
N VAL A 223 0.50 -0.43 20.37
CA VAL A 223 0.63 -0.65 18.92
C VAL A 223 2.08 -0.46 18.48
N LEU A 224 2.72 0.62 18.94
CA LEU A 224 4.12 0.90 18.63
C LEU A 224 5.03 -0.24 19.06
N LYS A 225 4.84 -0.77 20.28
CA LYS A 225 5.63 -1.89 20.79
C LYS A 225 5.51 -3.11 19.90
N GLU A 226 4.30 -3.48 19.46
CA GLU A 226 4.09 -4.63 18.57
C GLU A 226 4.80 -4.44 17.22
N VAL A 227 4.67 -3.26 16.61
CA VAL A 227 5.28 -2.94 15.32
C VAL A 227 6.82 -2.94 15.41
N VAL A 228 7.37 -2.29 16.43
CA VAL A 228 8.83 -2.18 16.64
C VAL A 228 9.43 -3.53 17.03
N SER A 229 8.77 -4.30 17.90
CA SER A 229 9.26 -5.62 18.32
C SER A 229 9.34 -6.58 17.14
N TYR A 230 8.34 -6.57 16.25
CA TYR A 230 8.36 -7.41 15.06
C TYR A 230 9.47 -6.99 14.09
N SER A 231 9.67 -5.68 13.87
CA SER A 231 10.79 -5.17 13.05
C SER A 231 12.16 -5.55 13.64
N GLY A 232 12.34 -5.39 14.95
CA GLY A 232 13.59 -5.78 15.62
C GLY A 232 13.87 -7.28 15.48
N TRP A 233 12.86 -8.12 15.71
CA TRP A 233 12.95 -9.57 15.50
C TRP A 233 13.29 -9.93 14.05
N MET A 234 12.64 -9.29 13.07
CA MET A 234 12.93 -9.50 11.64
C MET A 234 14.37 -9.14 11.28
N ASN A 235 14.93 -8.06 11.84
CA ASN A 235 16.33 -7.71 11.61
C ASN A 235 17.27 -8.75 12.24
N GLN A 236 16.98 -9.25 13.44
CA GLN A 236 17.80 -10.28 14.08
C GLN A 236 17.80 -11.60 13.30
N LEU A 237 16.74 -11.92 12.55
CA LEU A 237 16.70 -13.16 11.77
C LEU A 237 17.76 -13.24 10.68
N GLY A 238 18.17 -12.11 10.10
CA GLY A 238 19.22 -12.12 9.08
C GLY A 238 20.64 -12.17 9.65
N ASP A 239 20.82 -12.03 10.97
CA ASP A 239 22.14 -12.14 11.58
C ASP A 239 22.61 -13.60 11.54
N VAL A 240 23.79 -13.83 10.94
CA VAL A 240 24.37 -15.16 10.87
C VAL A 240 24.90 -15.56 12.23
N ILE A 241 24.45 -16.72 12.75
CA ILE A 241 24.97 -17.29 14.00
C ILE A 241 26.46 -17.59 13.83
N LYS A 242 27.31 -16.91 14.59
CA LYS A 242 28.75 -17.14 14.60
C LYS A 242 29.10 -18.20 15.64
N THR A 243 30.00 -19.12 15.28
CA THR A 243 30.64 -19.97 16.28
C THR A 243 31.60 -19.14 17.15
N PRO A 244 31.91 -19.54 18.39
CA PRO A 244 32.83 -18.80 19.25
C PRO A 244 34.21 -18.56 18.61
N ALA A 245 34.70 -19.52 17.82
CA ALA A 245 35.94 -19.38 17.07
C ALA A 245 35.87 -18.28 15.99
N VAL A 246 34.78 -18.22 15.22
CA VAL A 246 34.58 -17.18 14.19
C VAL A 246 34.37 -15.81 14.82
N ALA A 247 33.64 -15.74 15.94
CA ALA A 247 33.44 -14.50 16.69
C ALA A 247 34.76 -13.94 17.25
N ALA A 248 35.70 -14.81 17.65
CA ALA A 248 37.03 -14.40 18.11
C ALA A 248 37.94 -13.92 16.96
N MET A 249 37.74 -14.42 15.74
CA MET A 249 38.54 -14.05 14.55
C MET A 249 38.00 -12.82 13.81
N SER A 250 36.69 -12.59 13.80
CA SER A 250 36.08 -11.47 13.08
C SER A 250 34.94 -10.82 13.88
N PRO A 251 35.10 -9.54 14.28
CA PRO A 251 34.03 -8.79 14.93
C PRO A 251 32.87 -8.46 13.97
N LEU A 252 33.03 -8.64 12.66
CA LEU A 252 32.06 -8.22 11.64
C LEU A 252 30.80 -9.08 11.67
N SER A 253 29.63 -8.51 12.00
CA SER A 253 28.35 -9.22 11.86
C SER A 253 27.98 -9.31 10.38
N SER A 254 27.67 -10.52 9.93
CA SER A 254 27.18 -10.80 8.58
C SER A 254 25.66 -10.86 8.65
N TRP A 255 25.02 -10.09 7.76
CA TRP A 255 23.56 -10.05 7.62
C TRP A 255 23.25 -10.61 6.26
N CYS A 256 22.42 -11.65 6.20
CA CYS A 256 22.06 -12.38 4.99
C CYS A 256 20.60 -12.14 4.62
N THR A 257 20.27 -12.41 3.36
CA THR A 257 18.88 -12.48 2.90
C THR A 257 18.12 -13.59 3.61
N ILE A 258 16.90 -13.31 4.05
CA ILE A 258 16.07 -14.29 4.77
C ILE A 258 14.81 -14.64 3.99
N GLN A 259 14.41 -15.90 4.06
CA GLN A 259 13.04 -16.27 3.69
C GLN A 259 12.10 -15.62 4.70
N ILE A 260 11.14 -14.85 4.20
CA ILE A 260 10.20 -14.15 5.05
C ILE A 260 9.30 -15.17 5.78
N PRO A 261 9.11 -15.04 7.11
CA PRO A 261 8.27 -15.97 7.88
C PRO A 261 6.79 -15.95 7.44
N PRO A 262 5.96 -16.90 7.92
CA PRO A 262 4.51 -16.86 7.70
C PRO A 262 3.88 -15.55 8.21
N VAL A 263 2.71 -15.20 7.66
CA VAL A 263 2.02 -13.93 7.97
C VAL A 263 1.73 -13.80 9.46
N ASN A 264 2.28 -12.76 10.09
CA ASN A 264 1.93 -12.38 11.45
C ASN A 264 0.73 -11.41 11.43
N ILE A 265 -0.46 -11.94 11.68
CA ILE A 265 -1.72 -11.18 11.66
C ILE A 265 -1.71 -10.06 12.72
N ARG A 266 -1.09 -10.29 13.89
CA ARG A 266 -1.02 -9.27 14.95
C ARG A 266 -0.19 -8.07 14.52
N PHE A 267 0.97 -8.34 13.92
CA PHE A 267 1.83 -7.30 13.34
C PHE A 267 1.11 -6.53 12.23
N LEU A 268 0.40 -7.24 11.35
CA LEU A 268 -0.33 -6.61 10.26
C LEU A 268 -1.47 -5.73 10.80
N ALA A 269 -2.27 -6.24 11.74
CA ALA A 269 -3.34 -5.48 12.38
C ALA A 269 -2.80 -4.24 13.12
N ALA A 270 -1.67 -4.36 13.81
CA ALA A 270 -1.02 -3.23 14.48
C ALA A 270 -0.54 -2.17 13.46
N SER A 271 0.10 -2.61 12.38
CA SER A 271 0.61 -1.73 11.31
C SER A 271 -0.50 -0.97 10.57
N PHE A 272 -1.65 -1.60 10.37
CA PHE A 272 -2.82 -1.00 9.72
C PHE A 272 -3.84 -0.39 10.70
N SER A 273 -3.52 -0.37 12.00
CA SER A 273 -4.41 0.12 13.05
C SER A 273 -4.94 1.55 12.84
N PRO A 274 -4.22 2.51 12.24
CA PRO A 274 -4.81 3.82 11.97
C PRO A 274 -6.02 3.74 11.02
N LYS A 275 -5.94 2.89 9.98
CA LYS A 275 -7.03 2.72 9.01
C LYS A 275 -8.18 1.90 9.60
N VAL A 276 -7.87 0.89 10.42
CA VAL A 276 -8.89 0.14 11.18
C VAL A 276 -9.63 1.06 12.15
N GLY A 277 -8.90 1.91 12.88
CA GLY A 277 -9.49 2.92 13.76
C GLY A 277 -10.40 3.89 13.00
N LEU A 278 -10.01 4.30 11.80
CA LEU A 278 -10.85 5.13 10.94
C LEU A 278 -12.15 4.41 10.54
N LEU A 279 -12.10 3.13 10.17
CA LEU A 279 -13.31 2.33 9.89
C LEU A 279 -14.24 2.25 11.11
N VAL A 280 -13.67 2.06 12.30
CA VAL A 280 -14.43 2.08 13.55
C VAL A 280 -15.09 3.43 13.77
N MET A 281 -14.39 4.55 13.50
CA MET A 281 -14.99 5.88 13.60
C MET A 281 -16.19 6.05 12.65
N PHE A 282 -16.11 5.58 11.40
CA PHE A 282 -17.25 5.60 10.47
C PHE A 282 -18.41 4.71 10.94
N ALA A 283 -18.11 3.53 11.50
CA ALA A 283 -19.13 2.66 12.08
C ALA A 283 -19.82 3.31 13.29
N CYS A 284 -19.05 3.93 14.19
CA CYS A 284 -19.57 4.70 15.33
C CYS A 284 -20.42 5.89 14.87
N TYR A 285 -19.96 6.64 13.86
CA TYR A 285 -20.74 7.73 13.26
C TYR A 285 -22.08 7.24 12.72
N ALA A 286 -22.08 6.13 11.97
CA ALA A 286 -23.31 5.55 11.43
C ALA A 286 -24.26 5.08 12.56
N ALA A 287 -23.72 4.46 13.61
CA ALA A 287 -24.50 4.03 14.78
C ALA A 287 -25.10 5.22 15.55
N LEU A 288 -24.31 6.27 15.81
CA LEU A 288 -24.75 7.50 16.48
C LEU A 288 -25.82 8.23 15.67
N ARG A 289 -25.65 8.34 14.35
CA ARG A 289 -26.65 8.95 13.47
C ARG A 289 -27.96 8.19 13.48
N LYS A 290 -27.90 6.86 13.49
CA LYS A 290 -29.08 6.00 13.58
C LYS A 290 -29.79 6.13 14.93
N LEU A 291 -29.03 6.23 16.02
CA LEU A 291 -29.57 6.51 17.35
C LEU A 291 -30.23 7.89 17.40
N TYR A 292 -29.56 8.92 16.87
CA TYR A 292 -30.08 10.28 16.80
C TYR A 292 -31.40 10.37 16.03
N ARG A 293 -31.52 9.68 14.90
CA ARG A 293 -32.79 9.62 14.14
C ARG A 293 -33.90 8.87 14.85
N LYS A 294 -33.55 7.89 15.69
CA LYS A 294 -34.53 7.19 16.53
C LYS A 294 -35.05 8.10 17.65
N THR A 295 -34.19 8.93 18.23
CA THR A 295 -34.56 9.88 19.30
C THR A 295 -35.23 11.15 18.76
N PHE A 296 -34.83 11.61 17.58
CA PHE A 296 -35.35 12.80 16.90
C PHE A 296 -35.77 12.43 15.47
N PRO A 297 -36.95 11.79 15.30
CA PRO A 297 -37.44 11.44 13.98
C PRO A 297 -37.62 12.72 13.15
N GLU A 298 -36.94 12.77 12.00
CA GLU A 298 -37.13 13.83 11.03
C GLU A 298 -38.61 13.82 10.60
N ARG A 299 -39.30 14.95 10.76
CA ARG A 299 -40.66 15.09 10.22
C ARG A 299 -40.58 14.83 8.72
N PRO A 300 -41.49 14.04 8.13
CA PRO A 300 -41.48 13.82 6.69
C PRO A 300 -41.53 15.19 6.01
N GLN A 301 -40.42 15.60 5.40
CA GLN A 301 -40.41 16.74 4.51
C GLN A 301 -41.29 16.34 3.33
N VAL A 302 -42.52 16.85 3.32
CA VAL A 302 -43.32 16.90 2.11
C VAL A 302 -42.43 17.58 1.07
N ARG A 303 -42.02 16.84 0.04
CA ARG A 303 -41.42 17.40 -1.17
C ARG A 303 -42.46 18.33 -1.79
N SER A 304 -42.50 19.56 -1.31
CA SER A 304 -43.20 20.67 -1.95
C SER A 304 -42.35 21.10 -3.14
N GLY A 305 -42.54 20.43 -4.27
CA GLY A 305 -41.87 20.78 -5.51
C GLY A 305 -41.90 19.65 -6.54
N GLN A 306 -42.72 19.83 -7.59
CA GLN A 306 -42.90 19.04 -8.82
C GLN A 306 -43.83 17.82 -8.68
N SER A 307 -44.98 17.66 -9.35
CA SER A 307 -45.63 18.41 -10.44
C SER A 307 -47.15 18.14 -10.41
N VAL A 308 -47.99 19.18 -10.28
CA VAL A 308 -49.45 19.07 -10.44
C VAL A 308 -49.86 18.99 -11.93
N ALA A 309 -48.91 19.12 -12.87
CA ALA A 309 -49.18 19.17 -14.31
C ALA A 309 -49.05 17.83 -15.07
N VAL A 310 -49.19 16.67 -14.41
CA VAL A 310 -49.22 15.35 -15.10
C VAL A 310 -50.55 14.60 -14.89
N SER A 311 -51.46 15.12 -14.07
CA SER A 311 -52.73 14.43 -13.78
C SER A 311 -53.83 14.62 -14.85
N ASP A 312 -53.75 15.63 -15.72
CA ASP A 312 -54.82 15.88 -16.70
C ASP A 312 -54.66 15.10 -18.02
N ASN A 313 -53.43 14.73 -18.40
CA ASN A 313 -53.23 13.91 -19.60
C ASN A 313 -53.67 12.45 -19.40
N GLY A 314 -53.64 11.93 -18.17
CA GLY A 314 -54.10 10.56 -17.87
C GLY A 314 -55.61 10.37 -18.01
N LYS A 315 -56.41 11.44 -17.81
CA LYS A 315 -57.87 11.39 -17.97
C LYS A 315 -58.28 11.55 -19.44
N ALA A 316 -57.59 12.40 -20.22
CA ALA A 316 -57.84 12.53 -21.65
C ALA A 316 -57.55 11.24 -22.44
N THR A 317 -56.50 10.49 -22.09
CA THR A 317 -56.18 9.21 -22.78
C THR A 317 -57.11 8.07 -22.37
N ALA A 318 -57.68 8.09 -21.15
CA ALA A 318 -58.65 7.10 -20.69
C ALA A 318 -60.03 7.26 -21.38
N THR A 319 -60.46 8.49 -21.64
CA THR A 319 -61.72 8.77 -22.33
C THR A 319 -61.69 8.36 -23.81
N ILE A 320 -60.55 8.49 -24.49
CA ILE A 320 -60.39 8.07 -25.90
C ILE A 320 -60.33 6.53 -26.02
N LYS A 321 -59.74 5.83 -25.05
CA LYS A 321 -59.74 4.35 -25.01
C LYS A 321 -61.10 3.74 -24.65
N GLY A 322 -61.97 4.48 -23.95
CA GLY A 322 -63.32 4.05 -23.62
C GLY A 322 -64.29 4.07 -24.81
N LEU A 323 -64.14 5.04 -25.72
CA LEU A 323 -65.05 5.19 -26.88
C LEU A 323 -64.77 4.19 -28.02
N SER A 324 -63.57 3.63 -28.11
CA SER A 324 -63.17 2.69 -29.17
C SER A 324 -63.57 1.23 -28.91
N ARG A 325 -64.25 0.93 -27.80
CA ARG A 325 -64.69 -0.43 -27.44
C ARG A 325 -66.21 -0.65 -27.51
N THR A 326 -66.95 0.34 -27.98
CA THR A 326 -68.39 0.24 -28.24
C THR A 326 -68.70 0.93 -29.54
N LEU A 327 -68.37 0.26 -30.65
CA LEU A 327 -69.05 0.32 -31.95
C LEU A 327 -68.73 -0.98 -32.70
#